data_AF-A0A139JQA5-F1
#
_entry.id   AF-A0A139JQA5-F1
#
_cell.length_a   1.000
_cell.length_b   1.000
_cell.length_c   1.000
_cell.angle_alpha   90.00
_cell.angle_beta   90.00
_cell.angle_gamma   90.00
#
_symmetry.space_group_name_H-M   'P 1'
#
loop_
_entity.id
_entity.type
_entity.pdbx_description
1 polymer ?
#
loop_
_entity_poly.entity_id
_entity_poly.type
_entity_poly.pdbx_seq_one_letter_code
_entity_poly.pdbx_strand_id
1 'polypeptide(L)'
;MVFQNKEKKNIPVLQVLRKEYSLFNIFLVVFSMLFMGLCRTLEQHFFNINTRLKNTFYYFFIIFFCFFMYGIFYFIKKIIKEIYLVSWPSYGKIFLKVIQVFCFTLVLEFFIYFFSFLYEKIDPLL
;
A
#
# COMPACT_ATOMS: atom_id res chain seq x y z
N MET A 1 34.36 33.20 -14.55
CA MET A 1 34.00 32.20 -13.53
C MET A 1 32.55 32.41 -13.16
N VAL A 2 31.64 31.51 -13.52
CA VAL A 2 30.27 31.51 -12.97
C VAL A 2 30.03 30.09 -12.46
N PHE A 3 30.40 29.87 -11.21
CA PHE A 3 30.09 28.64 -10.49
C PHE A 3 28.64 28.73 -10.00
N GLN A 4 27.88 27.71 -10.41
CA GLN A 4 26.84 27.02 -9.64
C GLN A 4 25.66 27.83 -9.11
N ASN A 5 24.48 27.56 -9.68
CA ASN A 5 23.38 27.11 -8.85
C ASN A 5 22.44 26.17 -9.63
N LYS A 6 22.90 24.94 -9.89
CA LYS A 6 21.96 23.84 -10.12
C LYS A 6 21.68 23.26 -8.75
N GLU A 7 20.68 23.80 -8.06
CA GLU A 7 20.05 23.14 -6.93
C GLU A 7 19.54 21.77 -7.41
N LYS A 8 20.40 20.76 -7.34
CA LYS A 8 20.00 19.36 -7.41
C LYS A 8 19.16 19.16 -6.15
N LYS A 9 17.85 19.36 -6.28
CA LYS A 9 16.82 18.92 -5.35
C LYS A 9 17.02 17.41 -5.17
N ASN A 10 17.87 17.04 -4.23
CA ASN A 10 18.14 15.66 -3.85
C ASN A 10 16.88 15.16 -3.13
N ILE A 11 15.91 14.68 -3.89
CA ILE A 11 14.76 13.97 -3.34
C ILE A 11 15.31 12.63 -2.82
N PRO A 12 15.43 12.44 -1.50
CA PRO A 12 16.11 11.27 -0.94
C PRO A 12 15.40 9.97 -1.36
N VAL A 13 14.08 10.03 -1.51
CA VAL A 13 13.23 8.94 -2.01
C VAL A 13 13.65 8.48 -3.41
N LEU A 14 13.97 9.40 -4.34
CA LEU A 14 14.38 9.06 -5.69
C LEU A 14 15.77 8.40 -5.72
N GLN A 15 16.67 8.83 -4.84
CA GLN A 15 18.01 8.24 -4.72
C GLN A 15 17.95 6.83 -4.13
N VAL A 16 17.12 6.61 -3.11
CA VAL A 16 16.85 5.28 -2.54
C VAL A 16 16.23 4.37 -3.62
N LEU A 17 15.18 4.83 -4.30
CA LEU A 17 14.55 4.08 -5.40
C LEU A 17 15.54 3.73 -6.51
N ARG A 18 16.39 4.67 -6.95
CA ARG A 18 17.39 4.43 -7.99
C ARG A 18 18.51 3.47 -7.57
N LYS A 19 18.88 3.49 -6.28
CA LYS A 19 19.96 2.66 -5.73
C LYS A 19 19.48 1.24 -5.47
N GLU A 20 18.22 1.08 -5.11
CA GLU A 20 17.63 -0.18 -4.69
C GLU A 20 16.82 -0.90 -5.76
N TYR A 21 16.35 -0.17 -6.77
CA TYR A 21 15.54 -0.68 -7.85
C TYR A 21 16.06 -0.15 -9.19
N SER A 22 16.05 -1.01 -10.21
CA SER A 22 16.34 -0.57 -11.56
C SER A 22 15.28 0.46 -11.97
N LEU A 23 15.71 1.69 -12.31
CA LEU A 23 14.82 2.73 -12.85
C LEU A 23 13.98 2.22 -14.02
N PHE A 24 14.51 1.27 -14.78
CA PHE A 24 13.80 0.61 -15.87
C PHE A 24 12.57 -0.18 -15.39
N ASN A 25 12.68 -0.91 -14.27
CA ASN A 25 11.55 -1.70 -13.73
C ASN A 25 10.46 -0.77 -13.19
N ILE A 26 10.85 0.34 -12.53
CA ILE A 26 9.90 1.36 -12.08
C ILE A 26 9.19 1.99 -13.28
N PHE A 27 9.96 2.36 -14.31
CA PHE A 27 9.41 2.90 -15.54
C PHE A 27 8.43 1.93 -16.20
N LEU A 28 8.77 0.64 -16.28
CA LEU A 28 7.92 -0.40 -16.86
C LEU A 28 6.59 -0.57 -16.11
N VAL A 29 6.62 -0.51 -14.77
CA VAL A 29 5.41 -0.57 -13.94
C VAL A 29 4.53 0.67 -14.14
N VAL A 30 5.11 1.89 -14.13
CA VAL A 30 4.35 3.13 -14.34
C VAL A 30 3.77 3.18 -15.76
N PHE A 31 4.57 2.81 -16.75
CA PHE A 31 4.16 2.76 -18.15
C PHE A 31 3.02 1.76 -18.36
N SER A 32 3.15 0.53 -17.85
CA SER A 32 2.08 -0.47 -17.95
C SER A 32 0.79 -0.03 -17.25
N MET A 33 0.88 0.64 -16.10
CA MET A 33 -0.28 1.20 -15.40
C MET A 33 -1.01 2.27 -16.22
N LEU A 34 -0.27 3.21 -16.83
CA LEU A 34 -0.86 4.24 -17.70
C LEU A 34 -1.54 3.63 -18.92
N PHE A 35 -0.89 2.66 -19.58
CA PHE A 35 -1.45 2.00 -20.76
C PHE A 35 -2.66 1.13 -20.42
N MET A 36 -2.66 0.43 -19.28
CA MET A 36 -3.86 -0.28 -18.81
C MET A 36 -5.02 0.69 -18.57
N GLY A 37 -4.78 1.83 -17.93
CA GLY A 37 -5.80 2.86 -17.72
C GLY A 37 -6.37 3.39 -19.04
N LEU A 38 -5.50 3.69 -20.01
CA LEU A 38 -5.89 4.14 -21.34
C LEU A 38 -6.68 3.06 -22.10
N CYS A 39 -6.22 1.81 -22.10
CA CYS A 39 -6.91 0.70 -22.76
C CYS A 39 -8.30 0.51 -22.18
N ARG A 40 -8.47 0.60 -20.85
CA ARG A 40 -9.78 0.44 -20.20
C ARG A 40 -10.72 1.61 -20.52
N THR A 41 -10.19 2.82 -20.55
CA THR A 41 -10.96 4.03 -20.90
C THR A 41 -11.44 3.97 -22.35
N LEU A 42 -10.55 3.56 -23.28
CA LEU A 42 -10.89 3.39 -24.68
C LEU A 42 -11.87 2.22 -24.89
N GLU A 43 -11.70 1.10 -24.18
CA GLU A 43 -12.65 -0.02 -24.21
C GLU A 43 -14.07 0.42 -23.82
N GLN A 44 -14.21 1.24 -22.78
CA GLN A 44 -15.49 1.79 -22.35
C GLN A 44 -16.07 2.77 -23.37
N HIS A 45 -15.25 3.64 -23.96
CA HIS A 45 -15.69 4.58 -24.98
C HIS A 45 -16.22 3.88 -26.24
N PHE A 46 -15.58 2.78 -26.67
CA PHE A 46 -15.99 2.02 -27.85
C PHE A 46 -17.00 0.91 -27.57
N PHE A 47 -17.49 0.79 -26.33
CA PHE A 47 -18.35 -0.31 -25.87
C PHE A 47 -19.60 -0.51 -26.72
N ASN A 48 -20.23 0.57 -27.18
CA ASN A 48 -21.46 0.53 -27.99
C ASN A 48 -21.21 0.70 -29.50
N ILE A 49 -20.00 1.05 -29.92
CA ILE A 49 -19.73 1.49 -31.30
C ILE A 49 -19.13 0.37 -32.15
N ASN A 50 -18.21 -0.43 -31.59
CA ASN A 50 -17.54 -1.48 -32.35
C ASN A 50 -17.00 -2.60 -31.44
N THR A 51 -17.62 -3.77 -31.51
CA THR A 51 -17.26 -4.96 -30.75
C THR A 51 -15.85 -5.50 -31.06
N ARG A 52 -15.36 -5.30 -32.29
CA ARG A 52 -13.99 -5.71 -32.68
C ARG A 52 -12.94 -4.84 -31.99
N LEU A 53 -13.12 -3.52 -32.01
CA LEU A 53 -12.23 -2.57 -31.33
C LEU A 53 -12.22 -2.77 -29.82
N LYS A 54 -13.39 -3.02 -29.21
CA LYS A 54 -13.51 -3.38 -27.80
C LYS A 54 -12.64 -4.58 -27.44
N ASN A 55 -12.75 -5.67 -28.21
CA ASN A 55 -11.94 -6.87 -27.96
C ASN A 55 -10.44 -6.58 -28.13
N THR A 56 -10.04 -5.78 -29.11
CA THR A 56 -8.65 -5.37 -29.30
C THR A 56 -8.10 -4.60 -28.08
N PHE A 57 -8.84 -3.64 -27.54
CA PHE A 57 -8.42 -2.91 -26.34
C PHE A 57 -8.36 -3.81 -25.10
N TYR A 58 -9.27 -4.78 -24.99
CA TYR A 58 -9.22 -5.79 -23.94
C TYR A 58 -7.97 -6.68 -24.04
N TYR A 59 -7.59 -7.13 -25.24
CA TYR A 59 -6.35 -7.88 -25.44
C TYR A 59 -5.11 -7.04 -25.11
N PHE A 60 -5.08 -5.77 -25.51
CA PHE A 60 -3.99 -4.87 -25.13
C PHE A 60 -3.91 -4.67 -23.61
N PHE A 61 -5.05 -4.53 -22.94
CA PHE A 61 -5.10 -4.47 -21.47
C PHE A 61 -4.46 -5.72 -20.84
N ILE A 62 -4.81 -6.92 -21.30
CA ILE A 62 -4.21 -8.17 -20.80
C ILE A 62 -2.69 -8.19 -21.00
N ILE A 63 -2.20 -7.76 -22.17
CA ILE A 63 -0.77 -7.72 -22.46
C ILE A 63 -0.05 -6.76 -21.49
N PHE A 64 -0.58 -5.55 -21.30
CA PHE A 64 0.00 -4.59 -20.36
C PHE A 64 -0.10 -5.05 -18.90
N PHE A 65 -1.15 -5.80 -18.56
CA PHE A 65 -1.27 -6.46 -17.26
C PHE A 65 -0.17 -7.50 -17.04
N CYS A 66 0.15 -8.33 -18.06
CA CYS A 66 1.27 -9.26 -17.97
C CYS A 66 2.61 -8.53 -17.77
N PHE A 67 2.85 -7.43 -18.48
CA PHE A 67 4.05 -6.60 -18.26
C PHE A 67 4.10 -6.01 -16.84
N PHE A 68 2.97 -5.55 -16.32
CA PHE A 68 2.87 -5.05 -14.95
C PHE A 68 3.19 -6.12 -13.92
N MET A 69 2.62 -7.33 -14.07
CA MET A 69 2.91 -8.46 -13.19
C MET A 69 4.39 -8.85 -13.24
N TYR A 70 5.00 -8.86 -14.43
CA TYR A 70 6.43 -9.11 -14.58
C TYR A 70 7.28 -8.03 -13.87
N GLY A 71 6.94 -6.75 -14.06
CA GLY A 71 7.61 -5.64 -13.41
C GLY A 71 7.53 -5.74 -11.88
N ILE A 72 6.33 -5.97 -11.34
CA ILE A 72 6.05 -6.07 -9.91
C ILE A 72 6.69 -7.31 -9.27
N PHE A 73 6.77 -8.43 -9.99
CA PHE A 73 7.35 -9.66 -9.46
C PHE A 73 8.77 -9.45 -8.89
N TYR A 74 9.58 -8.63 -9.56
CA TYR A 74 10.92 -8.29 -9.06
C TYR A 74 10.87 -7.54 -7.72
N PHE A 75 9.93 -6.61 -7.56
CA PHE A 75 9.73 -5.86 -6.31
C PHE A 75 9.22 -6.78 -5.20
N ILE A 76 8.21 -7.60 -5.48
CA ILE A 76 7.63 -8.54 -4.51
C ILE A 76 8.70 -9.52 -4.02
N LYS A 77 9.49 -10.11 -4.94
CA LYS A 77 10.56 -11.05 -4.58
C LYS A 77 11.56 -10.41 -3.60
N LYS A 78 11.92 -9.15 -3.81
CA LYS A 78 12.83 -8.42 -2.93
C LYS A 78 12.20 -8.16 -1.55
N ILE A 79 10.95 -7.69 -1.53
CA ILE A 79 10.20 -7.42 -0.29
C ILE A 79 10.04 -8.71 0.54
N ILE A 80 9.71 -9.84 -0.10
CA ILE A 80 9.61 -11.13 0.59
C ILE A 80 10.95 -11.52 1.22
N LYS A 81 12.07 -11.33 0.50
CA LYS A 81 13.40 -11.61 1.04
C LYS A 81 13.72 -10.74 2.26
N GLU A 82 13.37 -9.46 2.21
CA GLU A 82 13.55 -8.54 3.34
C GLU A 82 12.66 -8.92 4.53
N ILE A 83 11.38 -9.22 4.29
CA ILE A 83 10.45 -9.70 5.33
C ILE A 83 10.93 -11.00 5.98
N TYR A 84 11.53 -11.90 5.20
CA TYR A 84 12.08 -13.15 5.72
C TYR A 84 13.32 -12.92 6.61
N LEU A 85 14.10 -11.87 6.34
CA LEU A 85 15.24 -11.49 7.17
C LEU A 85 14.81 -10.80 8.48
N VAL A 86 13.57 -10.31 8.55
CA VAL A 86 13.02 -9.75 9.79
C VAL A 86 12.83 -10.87 10.81
N SER A 87 13.42 -10.70 11.99
CA SER A 87 13.19 -11.58 13.13
C SER A 87 11.79 -11.35 13.69
N TRP A 88 10.85 -12.19 13.26
CA TRP A 88 9.49 -12.14 13.77
C TRP A 88 9.46 -12.47 15.28
N PRO A 89 8.69 -11.74 16.09
CA PRO A 89 8.52 -12.08 17.49
C PRO A 89 7.95 -13.51 17.59
N SER A 90 8.43 -14.27 18.57
CA SER A 90 7.90 -15.63 18.78
C SER A 90 6.40 -15.58 19.04
N TYR A 91 5.68 -16.61 18.58
CA TYR A 91 4.23 -16.72 18.77
C TYR A 91 3.81 -16.53 20.24
N GLY A 92 4.61 -17.02 21.20
CA GLY A 92 4.37 -16.79 22.63
C GLY A 92 4.43 -15.31 23.04
N LYS A 93 5.40 -14.54 22.53
CA LYS A 93 5.46 -13.09 22.79
C LYS A 93 4.28 -12.35 22.18
N ILE A 94 3.85 -12.73 20.97
CA ILE A 94 2.66 -12.17 20.33
C ILE A 94 1.43 -12.44 21.19
N PHE A 95 1.23 -13.70 21.60
CA PHE A 95 0.10 -14.11 22.44
C PHE A 95 0.06 -13.37 23.78
N LEU A 96 1.19 -13.27 24.48
CA LEU A 96 1.27 -12.51 25.74
C LEU A 96 0.92 -11.03 25.54
N LYS A 97 1.37 -10.40 24.44
CA LYS A 97 1.00 -9.02 24.13
C LYS A 97 -0.49 -8.88 23.83
N VAL A 98 -1.09 -9.82 23.12
CA VAL A 98 -2.53 -9.83 22.84
C VAL A 98 -3.33 -9.92 24.15
N ILE A 99 -2.96 -10.83 25.05
CA ILE A 99 -3.59 -10.93 26.38
C ILE A 99 -3.38 -9.64 27.17
N GLN A 100 -2.18 -9.07 27.15
CA GLN A 100 -1.89 -7.83 27.88
C GLN A 100 -2.79 -6.68 27.41
N VAL A 101 -2.92 -6.48 26.09
CA VAL A 101 -3.80 -5.46 25.52
C VAL A 101 -5.24 -5.74 25.91
N PHE A 102 -5.70 -6.99 25.83
CA PHE A 102 -7.05 -7.38 26.20
C PHE A 102 -7.36 -7.11 27.67
N CYS A 103 -6.48 -7.52 28.59
CA CYS A 103 -6.62 -7.25 30.02
C CYS A 103 -6.64 -5.74 30.31
N PHE A 104 -5.78 -4.96 29.67
CA PHE A 104 -5.77 -3.52 29.83
C PHE A 104 -7.09 -2.88 29.39
N THR A 105 -7.65 -3.32 28.26
CA THR A 105 -8.95 -2.85 27.77
C THR A 105 -10.06 -3.18 28.77
N LEU A 106 -10.09 -4.40 29.32
CA LEU A 106 -11.09 -4.78 30.34
C LEU A 106 -10.99 -3.95 31.61
N VAL A 107 -9.77 -3.68 32.09
CA VAL A 107 -9.56 -2.82 33.26
C VAL A 107 -10.08 -1.41 32.98
N LEU A 108 -9.81 -0.87 31.80
CA LEU A 108 -10.29 0.45 31.41
C LEU A 108 -11.82 0.51 31.31
N GLU A 109 -12.44 -0.51 30.72
CA GLU A 109 -13.90 -0.64 30.67
C GLU A 109 -14.52 -0.73 32.07
N PHE A 110 -13.90 -1.51 32.97
CA PHE A 110 -14.32 -1.59 34.37
C PHE A 110 -14.24 -0.23 35.07
N PHE A 111 -13.16 0.54 34.86
CA PHE A 111 -13.05 1.88 35.42
C PHE A 111 -14.13 2.81 34.89
N ILE A 112 -14.40 2.78 33.58
CA ILE A 112 -15.47 3.59 32.97
C ILE A 112 -16.82 3.24 33.62
N TYR A 113 -17.14 1.96 33.73
CA TYR A 113 -18.39 1.51 34.34
C TYR A 113 -18.48 1.91 35.83
N PHE A 114 -17.38 1.75 36.56
CA PHE A 114 -17.29 2.15 37.97
C PHE A 114 -17.51 3.65 38.16
N PHE A 115 -16.89 4.49 37.33
CA PHE A 115 -17.12 5.93 37.37
C PHE A 115 -18.55 6.28 36.99
N SER A 116 -19.13 5.67 35.94
CA SER A 116 -20.54 5.89 35.59
C SER A 116 -21.48 5.55 36.75
N PHE A 117 -21.25 4.43 37.43
CA PHE A 117 -22.00 4.06 38.63
C PHE A 117 -21.85 5.07 39.77
N LEU A 118 -20.63 5.56 40.02
CA LEU A 118 -20.41 6.60 41.03
C LEU A 118 -21.13 7.91 40.67
N TYR A 119 -21.08 8.33 39.40
CA TYR A 119 -21.77 9.52 38.93
C TYR A 119 -23.28 9.43 39.16
N GLU A 120 -23.90 8.32 38.76
CA GLU A 120 -25.34 8.07 38.96
C GLU A 120 -25.74 8.12 40.44
N LYS A 121 -24.85 7.66 41.34
CA LYS A 121 -25.09 7.71 42.79
C LYS A 121 -24.91 9.09 43.43
N ILE A 122 -24.01 9.91 42.88
CA ILE A 122 -23.62 11.21 43.47
C ILE A 122 -24.59 12.31 43.02
N ASP A 123 -25.09 12.26 41.78
CA ASP A 123 -26.04 13.24 41.28
C ASP A 123 -27.13 12.56 40.42
N PRO A 124 -28.20 12.02 41.05
CA PRO A 124 -29.21 11.20 40.37
C PRO A 124 -30.22 12.00 39.51
N LEU A 125 -30.00 13.30 39.30
CA LEU A 125 -30.99 14.23 38.71
C LEU A 125 -30.54 14.86 37.37
N LEU A 126 -29.70 14.15 36.61
CA LEU A 126 -29.48 14.40 35.18
C LEU A 126 -29.93 13.18 34.37
#